data_AF-A0A1F3B2T8-F1
#
_entry.id   AF-A0A1F3B2T8-F1
#
_cell.length_a   1.000
_cell.length_b   1.000
_cell.length_c   1.000
_cell.angle_alpha   90.00
_cell.angle_beta   90.00
_cell.angle_gamma   90.00
#
_symmetry.space_group_name_H-M   'P 1'
#
loop_
_entity.id
_entity.type
_entity.pdbx_description
1 polymer ?
#
loop_
_entity_poly.entity_id
_entity_poly.type
_entity_poly.pdbx_seq_one_letter_code
_entity_poly.pdbx_strand_id
1 'polypeptide(L)'
;MGWHGVLSGAFIVAFITMDGPMNMHRFAGFVVIFAILARLLVATMAPVDSPLYVPRPSLSGLVSYLVQAKGRNPLIAWMATALLISIGMASISGLMADAMRGLDDFHEGVAMVAPIVIGAHIALVLLGHWMKSIRKLAEPASATPQPMPQTAPIAARDQARSRPSRPLKF
;
A
#
# COMPACT_ATOMS: atom_id res chain seq x y z
N MET A 1 2.55 -4.03 8.54
CA MET A 1 3.83 -3.30 8.74
C MET A 1 5.00 -4.25 9.01
N GLY A 2 4.91 -5.20 9.94
CA GLY A 2 5.99 -6.16 10.23
C GLY A 2 6.53 -6.92 9.00
N TRP A 3 5.63 -7.41 8.14
CA TRP A 3 5.98 -8.08 6.88
C TRP A 3 6.99 -7.30 6.02
N HIS A 4 6.63 -6.05 5.75
CA HIS A 4 7.39 -5.18 4.87
C HIS A 4 8.79 -4.94 5.44
N GLY A 5 8.88 -4.71 6.76
CA GLY A 5 10.15 -4.52 7.45
C GLY A 5 11.08 -5.73 7.37
N VAL A 6 10.53 -6.95 7.57
CA VAL A 6 11.30 -8.20 7.44
C VAL A 6 11.82 -8.36 6.02
N LEU A 7 10.94 -8.22 5.01
CA LEU A 7 11.32 -8.37 3.61
C LEU A 7 12.35 -7.33 3.18
N SER A 8 12.13 -6.05 3.51
CA SER A 8 13.07 -4.97 3.14
C SER A 8 14.40 -5.10 3.87
N GLY A 9 14.38 -5.43 5.17
CA GLY A 9 15.59 -5.59 5.97
C GLY A 9 16.44 -6.75 5.48
N ALA A 10 15.82 -7.92 5.28
CA ALA A 10 16.51 -9.09 4.74
C ALA A 10 17.05 -8.84 3.33
N PHE A 11 16.29 -8.18 2.46
CA PHE A 11 16.78 -7.83 1.12
C PHE A 11 17.99 -6.90 1.18
N ILE A 12 17.96 -5.84 2.00
CA ILE A 12 19.10 -4.92 2.16
C ILE A 12 20.33 -5.69 2.67
N VAL A 13 20.18 -6.54 3.69
CA VAL A 13 21.29 -7.34 4.21
C VAL A 13 21.86 -8.25 3.12
N ALA A 14 21.01 -8.96 2.37
CA ALA A 14 21.45 -9.80 1.26
C ALA A 14 22.23 -8.97 0.23
N PHE A 15 21.69 -7.81 -0.18
CA PHE A 15 22.31 -6.96 -1.20
C PHE A 15 23.69 -6.43 -0.77
N ILE A 16 23.83 -5.89 0.45
CA ILE A 16 25.10 -5.32 0.89
C ILE A 16 26.16 -6.39 1.24
N THR A 17 25.75 -7.64 1.46
CA THR A 17 26.66 -8.74 1.80
C THR A 17 27.04 -9.60 0.60
N MET A 18 26.63 -9.23 -0.62
CA MET A 18 26.91 -9.98 -1.86
C MET A 18 28.41 -10.22 -2.10
N ASP A 19 29.26 -9.23 -1.81
CA ASP A 19 30.73 -9.33 -1.94
C ASP A 19 31.43 -9.60 -0.60
N GLY A 20 30.66 -9.90 0.46
CA GLY A 20 31.13 -9.90 1.83
C GLY A 20 30.92 -11.23 2.55
N PRO A 21 30.39 -11.21 3.78
CA PRO A 21 30.18 -12.43 4.55
C PRO A 21 29.06 -13.28 3.92
N MET A 22 29.45 -14.22 3.06
CA MET A 22 28.52 -15.07 2.28
C MET A 22 27.49 -15.82 3.15
N ASN A 23 27.84 -16.17 4.39
CA ASN A 23 26.88 -16.77 5.33
C ASN A 23 25.70 -15.83 5.66
N MET A 24 25.95 -14.53 5.78
CA MET A 24 24.90 -13.53 5.99
C MET A 24 24.09 -13.32 4.72
N HIS A 25 24.73 -13.28 3.55
CA HIS A 25 24.07 -13.17 2.26
C HIS A 25 23.06 -14.30 2.05
N ARG A 26 23.50 -15.55 2.23
CA ARG A 26 22.67 -16.75 2.12
C ARG A 26 21.53 -16.76 3.13
N PHE A 27 21.84 -16.52 4.42
CA PHE A 27 20.82 -16.47 5.46
C PHE A 27 19.74 -15.42 5.14
N ALA A 28 20.15 -14.21 4.76
CA ALA A 28 19.24 -13.15 4.39
C ALA A 28 18.41 -13.50 3.14
N GLY A 29 19.01 -14.14 2.13
CA GLY A 29 18.32 -14.68 0.96
C GLY A 29 17.23 -15.71 1.34
N PHE A 30 17.53 -16.62 2.28
CA PHE A 30 16.53 -17.56 2.82
C PHE A 30 15.39 -16.84 3.55
N VAL A 31 15.69 -15.78 4.30
CA VAL A 31 14.64 -14.97 4.95
C VAL A 31 13.76 -14.29 3.90
N VAL A 32 14.33 -13.77 2.80
CA VAL A 32 13.57 -13.17 1.70
C VAL A 32 12.65 -14.18 1.02
N ILE A 33 13.15 -15.35 0.64
CA ILE A 33 12.32 -16.36 -0.04
C ILE A 33 11.24 -16.92 0.88
N PHE A 34 11.58 -17.24 2.14
CA PHE A 34 10.60 -17.67 3.14
C PHE A 34 9.54 -16.60 3.35
N ALA A 35 9.97 -15.34 3.38
CA ALA A 35 9.04 -14.24 3.42
C ALA A 35 8.10 -14.32 2.18
N ILE A 36 8.61 -14.20 0.97
CA ILE A 36 7.75 -14.20 -0.24
C ILE A 36 6.75 -15.37 -0.25
N LEU A 37 7.17 -16.58 0.10
CA LEU A 37 6.31 -17.76 0.21
C LEU A 37 5.23 -17.62 1.28
N ALA A 38 5.56 -17.21 2.50
CA ALA A 38 4.57 -17.01 3.55
C ALA A 38 3.54 -15.92 3.16
N ARG A 39 3.97 -14.86 2.46
CA ARG A 39 3.04 -13.84 1.96
C ARG A 39 2.10 -14.39 0.90
N LEU A 40 2.62 -15.16 -0.04
CA LEU A 40 1.82 -15.79 -1.09
C LEU A 40 0.82 -16.79 -0.50
N LEU A 41 1.23 -17.58 0.49
CA LEU A 41 0.34 -18.50 1.20
C LEU A 41 -0.78 -17.76 1.93
N VAL A 42 -0.47 -16.70 2.67
CA VAL A 42 -1.50 -15.88 3.33
C VAL A 42 -2.42 -15.23 2.30
N ALA A 43 -1.88 -14.79 1.16
CA ALA A 43 -2.66 -14.18 0.09
C ALA A 43 -3.67 -15.14 -0.56
N THR A 44 -3.33 -16.42 -0.71
CA THR A 44 -4.25 -17.43 -1.28
C THR A 44 -5.33 -17.88 -0.30
N MET A 45 -5.06 -17.79 1.01
CA MET A 45 -6.00 -18.15 2.07
C MET A 45 -6.91 -16.98 2.48
N ALA A 46 -6.56 -15.75 2.12
CA ALA A 46 -7.32 -14.57 2.51
C ALA A 46 -8.64 -14.45 1.70
N PRO A 47 -9.78 -14.18 2.37
CA PRO A 47 -11.03 -13.83 1.69
C PRO A 47 -10.84 -12.63 0.75
N VAL A 48 -11.62 -12.56 -0.33
CA VAL A 48 -11.52 -11.48 -1.35
C VAL A 48 -11.74 -10.09 -0.75
N ASP A 49 -12.55 -10.00 0.31
CA ASP A 49 -12.84 -8.74 1.02
C ASP A 49 -11.82 -8.43 2.14
N SER A 50 -10.82 -9.29 2.33
CA SER A 50 -9.80 -9.11 3.38
C SER A 50 -8.76 -8.07 2.97
N PRO A 51 -8.30 -7.22 3.90
CA PRO A 51 -7.13 -6.36 3.69
C PRO A 51 -5.85 -7.12 3.29
N LEU A 52 -5.83 -8.44 3.49
CA LEU A 52 -4.73 -9.33 3.13
C LEU A 52 -4.78 -9.80 1.68
N TYR A 53 -5.92 -9.63 0.99
CA TYR A 53 -6.10 -9.99 -0.42
C TYR A 53 -5.18 -9.17 -1.32
N VAL A 54 -4.64 -9.82 -2.36
CA VAL A 54 -3.75 -9.17 -3.32
C VAL A 54 -4.60 -8.55 -4.43
N PRO A 55 -4.62 -7.21 -4.58
CA PRO A 55 -5.33 -6.57 -5.68
C PRO A 55 -4.74 -7.04 -7.00
N ARG A 56 -5.57 -7.63 -7.88
CA ARG A 56 -5.09 -8.11 -9.18
C ARG A 56 -4.75 -6.92 -10.08
N PRO A 57 -3.55 -6.87 -10.68
CA PRO A 57 -3.23 -5.84 -11.66
C PRO A 57 -4.18 -5.98 -12.86
N SER A 58 -4.86 -4.89 -13.21
CA SER A 58 -5.78 -4.84 -14.34
C SER A 58 -5.28 -3.82 -15.37
N LEU A 59 -5.13 -4.27 -16.62
CA LEU A 59 -4.76 -3.41 -17.74
C LEU A 59 -5.86 -2.41 -18.07
N SER A 60 -7.13 -2.83 -18.05
CA SER A 60 -8.26 -1.93 -18.29
C SER A 60 -8.35 -0.87 -17.21
N GLY A 61 -8.12 -1.23 -15.94
CA GLY A 61 -8.06 -0.27 -14.83
C GLY A 61 -6.92 0.74 -14.96
N LEU A 62 -5.75 0.32 -15.47
CA LEU A 62 -4.63 1.21 -15.75
C LEU A 62 -4.98 2.24 -16.83
N VAL A 63 -5.52 1.78 -17.96
CA VAL A 63 -5.94 2.66 -19.07
C VAL A 63 -7.03 3.63 -18.61
N SER A 64 -8.05 3.14 -17.90
CA SER A 64 -9.12 4.00 -17.37
C SER A 64 -8.59 5.05 -16.39
N TYR A 65 -7.61 4.72 -15.55
CA TYR A 65 -7.00 5.68 -14.63
C TYR A 65 -6.15 6.73 -15.36
N LEU A 66 -5.40 6.35 -16.39
CA LEU A 66 -4.63 7.30 -17.20
C LEU A 66 -5.55 8.31 -17.92
N VAL A 67 -6.74 7.88 -18.33
CA VAL A 67 -7.73 8.73 -19.03
C VAL A 67 -8.55 9.58 -18.06
N GLN A 68 -8.99 9.03 -16.92
CA GLN A 68 -9.99 9.69 -16.06
C GLN A 68 -9.42 10.20 -14.73
N ALA A 69 -8.22 9.78 -14.34
CA ALA A 69 -7.55 10.13 -13.07
C ALA A 69 -8.42 10.00 -11.81
N LYS A 70 -9.43 9.13 -11.83
CA LYS A 70 -10.37 8.88 -10.71
C LYS A 70 -10.15 7.48 -10.12
N GLY A 71 -10.34 7.38 -8.80
CA GLY A 71 -10.22 6.12 -8.06
C GLY A 71 -8.81 5.83 -7.53
N ARG A 72 -8.59 4.57 -7.10
CA ARG A 72 -7.34 4.11 -6.50
C ARG A 72 -6.28 3.93 -7.59
N ASN A 73 -5.07 4.46 -7.39
CA ASN A 73 -4.01 4.42 -8.41
C ASN A 73 -3.60 2.95 -8.73
N PRO A 74 -3.89 2.45 -9.94
CA PRO A 74 -3.60 1.07 -10.34
C PRO A 74 -2.09 0.81 -10.47
N LEU A 75 -1.26 1.86 -10.59
CA LEU A 75 0.20 1.74 -10.61
C LEU A 75 0.73 1.09 -9.33
N ILE A 76 0.03 1.23 -8.20
CA ILE A 76 0.44 0.60 -6.94
C ILE A 76 0.38 -0.94 -7.05
N ALA A 77 -0.65 -1.49 -7.70
CA ALA A 77 -0.78 -2.93 -7.89
C ALA A 77 0.28 -3.46 -8.88
N TRP A 78 0.54 -2.69 -9.95
CA TRP A 78 1.61 -3.01 -10.89
C TRP A 78 3.00 -2.95 -10.26
N MET A 79 3.29 -1.94 -9.44
CA MET A 79 4.57 -1.85 -8.72
C MET A 79 4.75 -2.95 -7.69
N ALA A 80 3.69 -3.31 -6.96
CA ALA A 80 3.75 -4.45 -6.04
C ALA A 80 4.07 -5.75 -6.79
N THR A 81 3.47 -5.95 -7.97
CA THR A 81 3.73 -7.10 -8.84
C THR A 81 5.18 -7.08 -9.35
N ALA A 82 5.66 -5.95 -9.85
CA ALA A 82 7.02 -5.79 -10.35
C ALA A 82 8.07 -6.08 -9.25
N LEU A 83 7.86 -5.57 -8.04
CA LEU A 83 8.73 -5.85 -6.89
C LEU A 83 8.72 -7.33 -6.51
N LEU A 84 7.55 -7.95 -6.47
CA LEU A 84 7.44 -9.37 -6.11
C LEU A 84 8.14 -10.26 -7.14
N ILE A 85 8.00 -9.93 -8.43
CA ILE A 85 8.65 -10.65 -9.52
C ILE A 85 10.16 -10.43 -9.48
N SER A 86 10.65 -9.20 -9.37
CA SER A 86 12.10 -8.93 -9.40
C SER A 86 12.81 -9.52 -8.19
N ILE A 87 12.30 -9.30 -6.97
CA ILE A 87 12.89 -9.85 -5.74
C ILE A 87 12.72 -11.37 -5.70
N GLY A 88 11.57 -11.88 -6.14
CA GLY A 88 11.30 -13.32 -6.21
C GLY A 88 12.25 -14.04 -7.16
N MET A 89 12.43 -13.52 -8.38
CA MET A 89 13.39 -14.07 -9.34
C MET A 89 14.81 -14.03 -8.80
N ALA A 90 15.25 -12.92 -8.19
CA ALA A 90 16.57 -12.82 -7.59
C ALA A 90 16.77 -13.85 -6.46
N SER A 91 15.75 -14.06 -5.62
CA SER A 91 15.83 -15.00 -4.50
C SER A 91 15.86 -16.46 -4.99
N ILE A 92 15.04 -16.78 -6.00
CA ILE A 92 15.01 -18.12 -6.60
C ILE A 92 16.31 -18.39 -7.36
N SER A 93 16.81 -17.44 -8.14
CA SER A 93 18.08 -17.62 -8.85
C SER A 93 19.26 -17.78 -7.89
N GLY A 94 19.25 -17.10 -6.73
CA GLY A 94 20.28 -17.28 -5.69
C GLY A 94 20.24 -18.68 -5.08
N LEU A 95 19.05 -19.20 -4.80
CA LEU A 95 18.89 -20.59 -4.35
C LEU A 95 19.37 -21.60 -5.40
N MET A 96 19.10 -21.33 -6.68
CA MET A 96 19.54 -22.18 -7.78
C MET A 96 21.05 -22.10 -8.02
N ALA A 97 21.68 -20.95 -7.82
CA ALA A 97 23.13 -20.77 -7.91
C ALA A 97 23.87 -21.61 -6.86
N ASP A 98 23.33 -21.71 -5.65
CA ASP A 98 23.88 -22.62 -4.62
C ASP A 98 23.76 -24.11 -5.01
N ALA A 99 22.80 -24.48 -5.86
CA ALA A 99 22.53 -25.86 -6.25
C ALA A 99 23.18 -26.28 -7.59
N MET A 100 23.38 -25.33 -8.51
CA MET A 100 23.80 -25.58 -9.89
C MET A 100 24.99 -24.70 -10.26
N ARG A 101 26.08 -25.32 -10.71
CA ARG A 101 27.26 -24.60 -11.18
C ARG A 101 26.93 -23.77 -12.43
N GLY A 102 27.38 -22.52 -12.46
CA GLY A 102 27.27 -21.63 -13.62
C GLY A 102 26.01 -20.75 -13.66
N LEU A 103 25.23 -20.71 -12.58
CA LEU A 103 24.11 -19.76 -12.45
C LEU A 103 24.46 -18.50 -11.65
N ASP A 104 25.71 -18.36 -11.19
CA ASP A 104 26.16 -17.21 -10.40
C ASP A 104 25.97 -15.89 -11.19
N ASP A 105 26.47 -15.83 -12.43
CA ASP A 105 26.32 -14.66 -13.31
C ASP A 105 24.84 -14.34 -13.62
N PHE A 106 24.00 -15.37 -13.74
CA PHE A 106 22.57 -15.19 -13.96
C PHE A 106 21.89 -14.63 -12.71
N HIS A 107 22.24 -15.15 -11.54
CA HIS A 107 21.75 -14.62 -10.27
C HIS A 107 22.16 -13.15 -10.11
N GLU A 108 23.43 -12.83 -10.33
CA GLU A 108 23.94 -11.46 -10.26
C GLU A 108 23.18 -10.52 -11.20
N GLY A 109 23.03 -10.91 -12.48
CA GLY A 109 22.31 -10.12 -13.47
C GLY A 109 20.84 -9.87 -13.09
N VAL A 110 20.14 -10.88 -12.58
CA VAL A 110 18.75 -10.75 -12.11
C VAL A 110 18.67 -9.93 -10.81
N ALA A 111 19.62 -10.11 -9.89
CA ALA A 111 19.67 -9.41 -8.61
C ALA A 111 19.82 -7.90 -8.80
N MET A 112 20.53 -7.45 -9.85
CA MET A 112 20.67 -6.04 -10.19
C MET A 112 19.38 -5.35 -10.63
N VAL A 113 18.37 -6.10 -11.08
CA VAL A 113 17.07 -5.54 -11.45
C VAL A 113 16.28 -5.10 -10.21
N ALA A 114 16.39 -5.83 -9.09
CA ALA A 114 15.59 -5.56 -7.91
C ALA A 114 15.82 -4.15 -7.30
N PRO A 115 17.06 -3.66 -7.12
CA PRO A 115 17.33 -2.30 -6.67
C PRO A 115 16.74 -1.22 -7.57
N ILE A 116 16.75 -1.42 -8.90
CA ILE A 116 16.16 -0.47 -9.86
C ILE A 116 14.65 -0.35 -9.61
N VAL A 117 13.96 -1.48 -9.47
CA VAL A 117 12.51 -1.51 -9.19
C VAL A 117 12.19 -0.94 -7.81
N ILE A 118 13.02 -1.20 -6.80
CA ILE A 118 12.89 -0.61 -5.46
C ILE A 118 13.05 0.91 -5.52
N GLY A 119 14.04 1.41 -6.26
CA GLY A 119 14.24 2.85 -6.48
C GLY A 119 13.02 3.49 -7.13
N ALA A 120 12.47 2.87 -8.18
CA ALA A 120 11.24 3.31 -8.83
C ALA A 120 10.04 3.32 -7.86
N HIS A 121 9.93 2.32 -6.99
CA HIS A 121 8.89 2.26 -5.96
C HIS A 121 9.01 3.41 -4.95
N ILE A 122 10.22 3.66 -4.43
CA ILE A 122 10.48 4.76 -3.50
C ILE A 122 10.13 6.10 -4.16
N ALA A 123 10.59 6.32 -5.40
CA ALA A 123 10.29 7.54 -6.16
C ALA A 123 8.77 7.74 -6.33
N LEU A 124 8.03 6.70 -6.70
CA LEU A 124 6.58 6.76 -6.86
C LEU A 124 5.87 7.13 -5.56
N VAL A 125 6.27 6.54 -4.42
CA VAL A 125 5.69 6.83 -3.10
C VAL A 125 5.96 8.29 -2.70
N LEU A 126 7.21 8.74 -2.83
CA LEU A 126 7.60 10.11 -2.50
C LEU A 126 6.86 11.14 -3.37
N LEU A 127 6.79 10.92 -4.68
CA LEU A 127 6.05 11.77 -5.59
C LEU A 127 4.56 11.80 -5.24
N GLY A 128 3.99 10.65 -4.89
CA GLY A 128 2.60 10.54 -4.42
C GLY A 128 2.33 11.37 -3.16
N HIS A 129 3.25 11.37 -2.19
CA HIS A 129 3.14 12.21 -0.99
C HIS A 129 3.28 13.70 -1.33
N TRP A 130 4.27 14.06 -2.14
CA TRP A 130 4.52 15.43 -2.58
C TRP A 130 3.30 16.04 -3.27
N MET A 131 2.73 15.33 -4.25
CA MET A 131 1.52 15.80 -4.96
C MET A 131 0.32 16.00 -4.04
N LYS A 132 0.13 15.11 -3.06
CA LYS A 132 -0.94 15.25 -2.06
C LYS A 132 -0.71 16.48 -1.18
N SER A 133 0.53 16.76 -0.79
CA SER A 133 0.88 17.94 -0.02
C SER A 133 0.60 19.23 -0.80
N ILE A 134 0.96 19.30 -2.09
CA ILE A 134 0.66 20.46 -2.94
C ILE A 134 -0.86 20.67 -3.07
N ARG A 135 -1.63 19.59 -3.26
CA ARG A 135 -3.10 19.70 -3.36
C ARG A 135 -3.73 20.27 -2.09
N LYS A 136 -3.26 19.85 -0.91
CA LYS A 136 -3.73 20.40 0.37
C LYS A 136 -3.40 21.90 0.52
N LEU A 137 -2.27 22.35 -0.01
CA LEU A 137 -1.89 23.76 -0.01
C LEU A 137 -2.68 24.58 -1.04
N ALA A 138 -3.16 23.94 -2.10
CA ALA A 138 -3.96 24.56 -3.16
C ALA A 138 -5.47 24.56 -2.86
N GLU A 139 -5.94 23.81 -1.86
CA GLU A 139 -7.33 23.91 -1.38
C GLU A 139 -7.50 25.27 -0.68
N PRO A 140 -8.31 26.19 -1.24
CA PRO A 140 -8.54 27.48 -0.62
C PRO A 140 -9.16 27.29 0.76
N ALA A 141 -8.79 28.14 1.71
CA ALA A 141 -9.30 28.21 3.09
C ALA A 141 -10.80 28.63 3.15
N SER A 142 -11.65 28.16 2.24
CA SER A 142 -13.06 28.54 2.12
C SER A 142 -14.00 27.64 2.93
N ALA A 143 -13.47 26.70 3.71
CA ALA A 143 -14.22 26.07 4.79
C ALA A 143 -13.90 26.73 6.14
N THR A 144 -14.10 28.05 6.23
CA THR A 144 -14.50 28.63 7.53
C THR A 144 -15.73 27.83 7.94
N PRO A 145 -15.73 27.12 9.08
CA PRO A 145 -16.94 26.52 9.60
C PRO A 145 -17.96 27.65 9.68
N GLN A 146 -19.04 27.58 8.89
CA GLN A 146 -20.16 28.47 9.12
C GLN A 146 -20.51 28.30 10.60
N PRO A 147 -20.49 29.37 11.42
CA PRO A 147 -20.99 29.26 12.77
C PRO A 147 -22.42 28.73 12.63
N MET A 148 -22.67 27.56 13.23
CA MET A 148 -24.00 26.98 13.21
C MET A 148 -24.98 28.09 13.63
N PRO A 149 -26.11 28.28 12.92
CA PRO A 149 -27.15 29.15 13.43
C PRO A 149 -27.47 28.66 14.84
N GLN A 150 -27.15 29.48 15.84
CA GLN A 150 -27.51 29.21 17.23
C GLN A 150 -29.01 28.96 17.21
N THR A 151 -29.38 27.70 17.38
CA THR A 151 -30.74 27.27 17.63
C THR A 151 -31.30 28.17 18.72
N ALA A 152 -32.36 28.90 18.37
CA ALA A 152 -33.04 29.79 19.29
C ALA A 152 -33.29 29.08 20.64
N PRO A 153 -33.20 29.79 21.78
CA PRO A 153 -33.32 29.20 23.09
C PRO A 153 -34.62 28.39 23.24
N ILE A 154 -34.47 27.20 23.82
CA ILE A 154 -35.50 26.17 24.07
C ILE A 154 -36.75 26.75 24.78
N ALA A 155 -36.65 27.92 25.40
CA ALA A 155 -37.72 28.61 26.12
C ALA A 155 -38.99 28.93 25.28
N ALA A 156 -38.91 28.96 23.95
CA ALA A 156 -40.09 29.23 23.11
C ALA A 156 -40.95 27.99 22.80
N ARG A 157 -40.45 26.76 23.04
CA ARG A 157 -41.13 25.54 22.62
C ARG A 157 -42.23 25.06 23.59
N ASP A 158 -42.19 25.52 24.85
CA ASP A 158 -43.14 25.08 25.89
C ASP A 158 -44.42 25.90 25.96
N GLN A 159 -44.48 27.13 25.42
CA GLN A 159 -45.70 27.95 25.46
C GLN A 159 -46.79 27.50 24.47
N ALA A 160 -46.46 26.70 23.45
CA ALA A 160 -47.44 26.24 22.47
C ALA A 160 -48.27 25.03 22.94
N ARG A 161 -47.90 24.37 24.05
CA ARG A 161 -48.54 23.13 24.54
C ARG A 161 -49.59 23.33 25.63
N SER A 162 -49.71 24.52 26.22
CA SER A 162 -50.59 24.76 27.38
C SER A 162 -51.96 25.32 27.03
N ARG A 163 -52.50 25.07 25.83
CA ARG A 163 -53.85 25.54 25.47
C ARG A 163 -54.89 24.58 26.08
N PRO A 164 -55.67 24.98 27.10
CA PRO A 164 -56.64 24.08 27.73
C PRO A 164 -57.82 23.82 26.78
N SER A 165 -58.20 22.56 26.65
CA SER A 165 -59.40 22.11 25.97
C SER A 165 -60.65 22.62 26.71
N ARG A 166 -61.48 23.35 25.97
CA ARG A 166 -62.75 23.92 26.43
C ARG A 166 -63.75 22.78 26.70
N PRO A 167 -64.35 22.66 27.90
CA PRO A 167 -65.33 21.61 28.14
C PRO A 167 -66.62 21.89 27.38
N LEU A 168 -67.11 20.88 26.65
CA LEU A 168 -68.44 20.84 26.05
C LEU A 168 -69.47 20.70 27.18
N LYS A 169 -70.37 21.67 27.29
CA LYS A 169 -71.56 21.58 28.13
C LYS A 169 -72.65 20.84 27.35
N PHE A 170 -73.20 19.79 27.95
CA PHE A 170 -74.51 19.22 27.62
C PHE A 170 -75.52 19.69 28.66
#